data_AF-A0A382Z0Z2-F1
#
_entry.id   AF-A0A382Z0Z2-F1
#
_cell.length_a   1.000
_cell.length_b   1.000
_cell.length_c   1.000
_cell.angle_alpha   90.00
_cell.angle_beta   90.00
_cell.angle_gamma   90.00
#
_symmetry.space_group_name_H-M   'P 1'
#
loop_
_entity.id
_entity.type
_entity.pdbx_description
1 polymer ?
#
loop_
_entity_poly.entity_id
_entity_poly.type
_entity_poly.pdbx_seq_one_letter_code
_entity_poly.pdbx_strand_id
1 'polypeptide(L)'
;MSPFNKLRDRLSIGKFLPSREDVVLTEDYVEINPEAQKSEKSKLLVQTFKLDNFESIKPILDSVRTGSIIAIVNMLPLKDR
;
A
#
# COMPACT_ATOMS: atom_id res chain seq x y z
N MET A 1 -0.43 43.59 2.84
CA MET A 1 0.82 42.89 3.18
C MET A 1 0.61 42.17 4.51
N SER A 2 0.50 40.84 4.48
CA SER A 2 0.04 40.05 5.63
C SER A 2 1.11 39.88 6.72
N PRO A 3 0.72 39.88 8.01
CA PRO A 3 1.63 39.93 9.17
C PRO A 3 2.41 38.64 9.48
N PHE A 4 2.23 37.57 8.68
CA PHE A 4 2.84 36.26 8.94
C PHE A 4 4.31 36.12 8.47
N ASN A 5 4.82 37.00 7.62
CA ASN A 5 6.20 36.88 7.12
C ASN A 5 7.27 37.16 8.19
N LYS A 6 6.95 37.93 9.24
CA LYS A 6 7.94 38.32 10.27
C LYS A 6 8.32 37.19 11.24
N LEU A 7 7.49 36.15 11.35
CA LEU A 7 7.74 35.03 12.26
C LEU A 7 8.71 34.00 11.64
N ARG A 8 8.71 33.86 10.30
CA ARG A 8 9.61 32.97 9.57
C ARG A 8 11.06 33.48 9.56
N ASP A 9 11.26 34.79 9.55
CA ASP A 9 12.60 35.40 9.51
C ASP A 9 13.40 35.27 10.81
N ARG A 10 12.73 35.01 11.96
CA ARG A 10 13.41 34.83 13.26
C ARG A 10 13.78 33.38 13.57
N LEU A 11 13.20 32.43 12.86
CA LEU A 11 13.64 31.03 12.87
C LEU A 11 14.52 30.81 11.65
N SER A 12 15.83 30.80 11.87
CA SER A 12 16.90 30.54 10.88
C SER A 12 16.83 29.18 10.15
N ILE A 13 15.67 28.51 10.18
CA ILE A 13 15.34 27.24 9.50
C ILE A 13 15.48 27.37 7.97
N GLY A 14 15.38 28.58 7.41
CA GLY A 14 15.55 28.81 5.97
C GLY A 14 16.96 28.62 5.42
N LYS A 15 18.00 28.49 6.26
CA LYS A 15 19.40 28.27 5.82
C LYS A 15 19.83 26.80 5.77
N PHE A 16 19.05 25.89 6.33
CA PHE A 16 19.38 24.46 6.42
C PHE A 16 18.63 23.58 5.41
N LEU A 17 17.67 24.15 4.67
CA LEU A 17 16.96 23.46 3.62
C LEU A 17 17.61 23.85 2.28
N PRO A 18 17.98 22.88 1.43
CA PRO A 18 18.40 23.21 0.06
C PRO A 18 17.28 24.00 -0.60
N SER A 19 17.62 25.15 -1.20
CA SER A 19 16.65 25.95 -1.94
C SER A 19 16.15 25.12 -3.12
N ARG A 20 14.91 25.32 -3.54
CA ARG A 20 14.34 24.58 -4.68
C ARG A 20 15.16 24.76 -5.97
N GLU A 21 15.92 25.85 -6.07
CA GLU A 21 16.83 26.12 -7.17
C GLU A 21 18.14 25.28 -7.15
N ASP A 22 18.52 24.66 -6.02
CA ASP A 22 19.79 23.92 -5.89
C ASP A 22 19.65 22.39 -6.13
N VAL A 23 18.44 21.90 -6.38
CA VAL A 23 18.19 20.47 -6.63
C VAL A 23 18.29 20.21 -8.13
N VAL A 24 19.48 19.84 -8.60
CA VAL A 24 19.68 19.31 -9.96
C VAL A 24 19.08 17.91 -10.01
N LEU A 25 17.90 17.78 -10.61
CA LEU A 25 17.26 16.50 -10.89
C LEU A 25 18.07 15.79 -12.00
N THR A 26 19.03 14.95 -11.62
CA THR A 26 19.72 14.06 -12.57
C THR A 26 18.82 12.89 -13.00
N GLU A 27 19.22 12.17 -14.05
CA GLU A 27 18.49 10.99 -14.55
C GLU A 27 18.39 9.83 -13.54
N ASP A 28 19.07 9.94 -12.39
CA ASP A 28 19.09 8.95 -11.31
C ASP A 28 17.89 9.07 -10.35
N TYR A 29 17.04 10.08 -10.50
CA TYR A 29 15.87 10.27 -9.65
C TYR A 29 14.62 9.66 -10.28
N VAL A 30 13.97 8.75 -9.53
CA VAL A 30 12.67 8.19 -9.91
C VAL A 30 11.56 9.10 -9.40
N GLU A 31 10.80 9.70 -10.33
CA GLU A 31 9.61 10.47 -10.00
C GLU A 31 8.50 9.53 -9.48
N ILE A 32 8.12 9.69 -8.20
CA ILE A 32 7.02 8.94 -7.60
C ILE A 32 5.73 9.68 -7.95
N ASN A 33 5.03 9.22 -8.99
CA ASN A 33 3.72 9.76 -9.34
C ASN A 33 2.67 9.20 -8.36
N PRO A 34 2.05 10.04 -7.49
CA PRO A 34 1.03 9.59 -6.55
C PRO A 34 -0.25 9.10 -7.24
N GLU A 35 -0.52 9.55 -8.48
CA GLU A 35 -1.66 9.08 -9.28
C GLU A 35 -1.37 7.74 -9.99
N ALA A 36 -0.11 7.36 -10.17
CA ALA A 36 0.25 6.04 -10.72
C ALA A 36 -0.04 4.89 -9.74
N GLN A 37 -0.13 5.17 -8.44
CA GLN A 37 -0.56 4.20 -7.41
C GLN A 37 -2.08 4.02 -7.35
N LYS A 38 -2.85 4.81 -8.10
CA LYS A 38 -4.29 4.60 -8.26
C LYS A 38 -4.53 3.50 -9.30
N SER A 39 -3.85 2.38 -9.13
CA SER A 39 -3.98 1.22 -10.01
C SER A 39 -5.45 0.79 -10.01
N GLU A 40 -5.96 0.65 -11.22
CA GLU A 40 -7.29 0.21 -11.60
C GLU A 40 -7.89 -0.80 -10.60
N LYS A 41 -9.06 -0.47 -10.04
CA LYS A 41 -9.96 -1.34 -9.25
C LYS A 41 -9.43 -2.78 -9.14
N SER A 42 -8.69 -3.08 -8.06
CA SER A 42 -8.13 -4.42 -7.84
C SER A 42 -9.22 -5.47 -8.08
N LYS A 43 -9.04 -6.27 -9.14
CA LYS A 43 -10.04 -7.28 -9.52
C LYS A 43 -10.18 -8.27 -8.37
N LEU A 44 -11.35 -8.30 -7.75
CA LEU A 44 -11.67 -9.30 -6.72
C LEU A 44 -11.86 -10.65 -7.41
N LEU A 45 -11.16 -11.67 -6.93
CA LEU A 45 -11.25 -13.05 -7.39
C LEU A 45 -11.98 -13.88 -6.35
N VAL A 46 -12.92 -14.71 -6.78
CA VAL A 46 -13.60 -15.66 -5.90
C VAL A 46 -12.99 -17.03 -6.09
N GLN A 47 -12.47 -17.62 -5.01
CA GLN A 47 -11.86 -18.95 -5.03
C GLN A 47 -12.55 -19.85 -4.00
N THR A 48 -12.91 -21.06 -4.43
CA THR A 48 -13.57 -22.04 -3.56
C THR A 48 -12.56 -23.07 -3.06
N PHE A 49 -12.62 -23.39 -1.78
CA PHE A 49 -11.77 -24.36 -1.10
C PHE A 49 -12.62 -25.43 -0.42
N LYS A 50 -12.09 -26.63 -0.31
CA LYS A 50 -12.66 -27.73 0.46
C LYS A 50 -11.70 -28.05 1.59
N LEU A 51 -12.20 -28.08 2.82
CA LEU A 51 -11.37 -28.25 4.00
C LEU A 51 -11.50 -29.70 4.47
N ASP A 52 -10.58 -30.55 4.00
CA ASP A 52 -10.58 -31.99 4.27
C ASP A 52 -9.73 -32.37 5.51
N ASN A 53 -8.70 -31.58 5.82
CA ASN A 53 -7.81 -31.76 6.97
C ASN A 53 -7.15 -30.42 7.37
N PHE A 54 -6.38 -30.41 8.46
CA PHE A 54 -5.69 -29.20 8.95
C PHE A 54 -4.65 -28.65 7.95
N GLU A 55 -4.04 -29.50 7.14
CA GLU A 55 -3.05 -29.07 6.13
C GLU A 55 -3.66 -28.17 5.05
N SER A 56 -4.96 -28.33 4.79
CA SER A 56 -5.72 -27.54 3.83
C SER A 56 -5.84 -26.05 4.19
N ILE A 57 -5.52 -25.67 5.43
CA ILE A 57 -5.62 -24.27 5.90
C ILE A 57 -4.54 -23.38 5.28
N LYS A 58 -3.32 -23.90 5.09
CA LYS A 58 -2.19 -23.12 4.55
C LYS A 58 -2.50 -22.48 3.18
N PRO A 59 -2.95 -23.23 2.15
CA PRO A 59 -3.26 -22.64 0.86
C PRO A 59 -4.42 -21.63 0.92
N ILE A 60 -5.40 -21.81 1.83
CA ILE A 60 -6.48 -20.84 2.02
C ILE A 60 -5.93 -19.52 2.55
N LEU A 61 -5.10 -19.56 3.61
CA LEU A 61 -4.47 -18.37 4.17
C LEU A 61 -3.54 -17.67 3.19
N ASP A 62 -2.77 -18.44 2.43
CA ASP A 62 -1.88 -17.91 1.40
C ASP A 62 -2.67 -17.18 0.30
N SER A 63 -3.85 -17.71 -0.07
CA SER A 63 -4.74 -17.05 -1.03
C SER A 63 -5.34 -15.75 -0.50
N VAL A 64 -5.72 -15.67 0.77
CA VAL A 64 -6.31 -14.44 1.33
C VAL A 64 -5.25 -13.37 1.59
N ARG A 65 -4.00 -13.77 1.84
CA ARG A 65 -2.88 -12.85 2.11
C ARG A 65 -2.61 -11.89 0.95
N THR A 66 -2.92 -12.25 -0.29
CA THR A 66 -2.77 -11.35 -1.46
C THR A 66 -3.77 -10.19 -1.47
N GLY A 67 -4.83 -10.22 -0.66
CA GLY A 67 -5.75 -9.10 -0.45
C GLY A 67 -6.75 -8.84 -1.59
N SER A 68 -6.74 -9.63 -2.65
CA SER A 68 -7.67 -9.54 -3.79
C SER A 68 -8.58 -10.76 -3.93
N ILE A 69 -8.53 -11.70 -2.99
CA ILE A 69 -9.25 -12.98 -3.07
C ILE A 69 -10.34 -13.06 -1.98
N ILE A 70 -11.55 -13.39 -2.39
CA ILE A 70 -12.65 -13.84 -1.52
C ILE A 70 -12.64 -15.37 -1.52
N ALA A 71 -12.34 -15.97 -0.38
CA ALA A 71 -12.30 -17.42 -0.20
C ALA A 71 -13.64 -17.97 0.30
N ILE A 72 -14.26 -18.89 -0.46
CA ILE A 72 -15.43 -19.67 -0.02
C ILE A 72 -14.94 -21.04 0.44
N VAL A 73 -15.14 -21.39 1.71
CA VAL A 73 -14.60 -22.63 2.29
C VAL A 73 -15.72 -23.61 2.63
N ASN A 74 -15.71 -24.78 1.99
CA ASN A 74 -16.56 -25.91 2.35
C ASN A 74 -15.95 -26.71 3.51
N MET A 75 -16.56 -26.57 4.69
CA MET A 75 -16.16 -27.26 5.92
C MET A 75 -17.00 -28.51 6.23
N LEU A 76 -17.95 -28.90 5.35
CA LEU A 76 -18.75 -30.12 5.54
C LEU A 76 -17.90 -31.38 5.78
N PRO A 77 -16.76 -31.60 5.09
CA PRO A 77 -15.96 -32.81 5.29
C PRO A 77 -15.38 -33.00 6.70
N LEU A 78 -15.27 -31.92 7.49
CA LEU A 78 -14.82 -32.02 8.89
C LEU A 78 -15.94 -32.30 9.88
N LYS A 79 -17.20 -32.09 9.50
CA LYS A 79 -18.34 -32.21 10.42
C LYS A 79 -18.55 -33.65 10.91
N ASP A 80 -18.18 -34.62 10.09
CA ASP A 80 -18.41 -36.05 10.33
C ASP A 80 -17.14 -36.79 10.80
N ARG A 81 -16.10 -36.05 11.22
CA ARG A 81 -14.85 -36.61 11.77
C ARG A 81 -14.67 -36.28 13.24
#